data_AF-A0A194X0W1-F1
#
_entry.id   AF-A0A194X0W1-F1
#
_cell.length_a   1.000
_cell.length_b   1.000
_cell.length_c   1.000
_cell.angle_alpha   90.00
_cell.angle_beta   90.00
_cell.angle_gamma   90.00
#
_symmetry.space_group_name_H-M   'P 1'
#
loop_
_entity.id
_entity.type
_entity.pdbx_description
1 polymer ?
#
loop_
_entity_poly.entity_id
_entity_poly.type
_entity_poly.pdbx_seq_one_letter_code
_entity_poly.pdbx_strand_id
1 'polypeptide(L)'
;MTSTANRGGYRQINKTLNICVFENYLDIQQSRLPHLNDVEQLGPRVIRVLGQNRGKSALVRRGSLSIPAKGFRNGQRFSVEGATIRAVHSPGHSHDHMCFILEEENAMFTGDNVLGHGTSAVELLSLWMSSLRKMQSHNCAVGYPAHGEVITDLPAKINGELAQKARRERQVLQTLSRIKREERSAGRGKGSVTVKQLVTAMHGDELDSEVRELALEPFIDEVLRKLAEEDKVAFELRRGEKRWFGVDFT
;
A
#
# COMPACT_ATOMS: atom_id res chain seq x y z
N MET A 1 15.58 -37.44 19.76
CA MET A 1 16.20 -37.01 18.49
C MET A 1 15.10 -36.81 17.46
N THR A 2 15.12 -35.64 16.79
CA THR A 2 14.48 -35.27 15.49
C THR A 2 12.96 -35.43 15.35
N SER A 3 12.13 -34.37 15.40
CA SER A 3 11.96 -33.23 14.46
C SER A 3 11.08 -33.56 13.24
N THR A 4 9.80 -33.20 13.30
CA THR A 4 8.88 -33.10 12.15
C THR A 4 8.70 -31.62 11.77
N ALA A 5 9.22 -31.25 10.59
CA ALA A 5 9.15 -29.89 10.07
C ALA A 5 7.93 -29.69 9.16
N ASN A 6 7.32 -28.53 9.41
CA ASN A 6 6.12 -27.95 8.83
C ASN A 6 6.28 -27.65 7.32
N ARG A 7 5.30 -28.04 6.49
CA ARG A 7 5.25 -27.71 5.05
C ARG A 7 4.41 -26.44 4.85
N GLY A 8 5.07 -25.29 4.71
CA GLY A 8 4.46 -24.06 4.24
C GLY A 8 4.37 -24.05 2.70
N GLY A 9 3.15 -23.89 2.18
CA GLY A 9 2.86 -23.80 0.75
C GLY A 9 3.07 -22.38 0.21
N TYR A 10 4.01 -22.25 -0.71
CA TYR A 10 4.05 -21.15 -1.69
C TYR A 10 4.40 -21.79 -3.04
N ARG A 11 3.37 -22.27 -3.74
CA ARG A 11 3.47 -22.70 -5.13
C ARG A 11 2.21 -22.22 -5.84
N GLN A 12 2.33 -21.12 -6.56
CA GLN A 12 1.84 -20.96 -7.94
C GLN A 12 2.01 -19.50 -8.37
N ILE A 13 3.12 -19.19 -9.05
CA ILE A 13 3.23 -18.01 -9.93
C ILE A 13 3.77 -18.52 -11.28
N ASN A 14 2.91 -18.36 -12.29
CA ASN A 14 3.12 -18.36 -13.75
C ASN A 14 4.19 -19.27 -14.40
N LYS A 15 3.73 -20.21 -15.25
CA LYS A 15 4.52 -21.17 -16.05
C LYS A 15 5.21 -20.59 -17.30
N THR A 16 5.39 -19.28 -17.42
CA THR A 16 5.98 -18.67 -18.64
C THR A 16 6.99 -17.56 -18.38
N LEU A 17 7.54 -17.47 -17.17
CA LEU A 17 8.78 -16.72 -16.94
C LEU A 17 9.93 -17.71 -17.12
N ASN A 18 10.64 -17.62 -18.25
CA ASN A 18 11.88 -18.37 -18.44
C ASN A 18 12.92 -17.77 -17.48
N ILE A 19 13.00 -18.36 -16.28
CA ILE A 19 13.81 -17.86 -15.17
C ILE A 19 15.26 -17.62 -15.60
N CYS A 20 15.79 -18.44 -16.53
CA CYS A 20 17.14 -18.31 -17.06
C CYS A 20 17.40 -17.00 -17.83
N VAL A 21 16.39 -16.46 -18.53
CA VAL A 21 16.52 -15.18 -19.24
C VAL A 21 16.57 -14.01 -18.26
N PHE A 22 15.82 -14.12 -17.17
CA PHE A 22 15.77 -13.10 -16.11
C PHE A 22 17.03 -13.11 -15.25
N GLU A 23 17.55 -14.28 -14.88
CA GLU A 23 18.84 -14.39 -14.16
C GLU A 23 20.00 -13.80 -14.98
N ASN A 24 20.10 -14.13 -16.28
CA ASN A 24 21.13 -13.55 -17.15
C ASN A 24 21.00 -12.02 -17.27
N TYR A 25 19.78 -11.48 -17.33
CA TYR A 25 19.57 -10.03 -17.35
C TYR A 25 20.07 -9.37 -16.06
N LEU A 26 19.75 -9.94 -14.90
CA LEU A 26 20.19 -9.43 -13.61
C LEU A 26 21.71 -9.52 -13.44
N ASP A 27 22.34 -10.63 -13.83
CA ASP A 27 23.80 -10.79 -13.78
C ASP A 27 24.52 -9.74 -14.66
N ILE A 28 23.97 -9.46 -15.85
CA ILE A 28 24.51 -8.43 -16.75
C ILE A 28 24.33 -7.03 -16.15
N GLN A 29 23.19 -6.72 -15.53
CA GLN A 29 23.01 -5.43 -14.86
C GLN A 29 23.97 -5.29 -13.68
N GLN A 30 24.08 -6.33 -12.85
CA GLN A 30 24.91 -6.34 -11.66
C GLN A 30 26.41 -6.23 -11.99
N SER A 31 26.88 -6.86 -13.07
CA SER A 31 28.28 -6.75 -13.53
C SER A 31 28.67 -5.35 -14.04
N ARG A 32 27.69 -4.48 -14.31
CA ARG A 32 27.91 -3.10 -14.79
C ARG A 32 27.78 -2.06 -13.70
N LEU A 33 27.30 -2.45 -12.51
CA LEU A 33 27.17 -1.52 -11.39
C LEU A 33 28.55 -1.26 -10.77
N PRO A 34 28.88 0.00 -10.45
CA PRO A 34 30.09 0.30 -9.69
C PRO A 34 30.02 -0.39 -8.32
N HIS A 35 31.18 -0.79 -7.79
CA HIS A 35 31.26 -1.32 -6.43
C HIS A 35 30.85 -0.24 -5.43
N LEU A 36 29.74 -0.46 -4.72
CA LEU A 36 29.28 0.41 -3.66
C LEU A 36 29.80 -0.16 -2.32
N ASN A 37 30.65 0.59 -1.63
CA ASN A 37 31.28 0.15 -0.36
C ASN A 37 30.26 -0.20 0.74
N ASP A 38 29.07 0.38 0.64
CA ASP A 38 27.96 0.21 1.57
C ASP A 38 26.92 -0.81 1.07
N VAL A 39 27.33 -1.78 0.25
CA VAL A 39 26.44 -2.77 -0.36
C VAL A 39 27.11 -4.16 -0.33
N GLU A 40 26.53 -5.07 0.44
CA GLU A 40 26.96 -6.46 0.59
C GLU A 40 25.98 -7.40 -0.14
N GLN A 41 26.47 -8.18 -1.11
CA GLN A 41 25.66 -9.24 -1.73
C GLN A 41 25.54 -10.44 -0.78
N LEU A 42 24.35 -10.72 -0.25
CA LEU A 42 24.10 -11.88 0.63
C LEU A 42 23.68 -13.15 -0.13
N GLY A 43 23.24 -13.00 -1.38
CA GLY A 43 22.88 -14.11 -2.26
C GLY A 43 22.45 -13.62 -3.64
N PRO A 44 22.08 -14.52 -4.57
CA PRO A 44 21.76 -14.16 -5.96
C PRO A 44 20.65 -13.10 -6.10
N ARG A 45 19.75 -13.03 -5.13
CA ARG A 45 18.63 -12.07 -5.11
C ARG A 45 18.63 -11.13 -3.91
N VAL A 46 19.66 -11.19 -3.06
CA VAL A 46 19.65 -10.48 -1.79
C VAL A 46 20.89 -9.63 -1.71
N ILE A 47 20.65 -8.32 -1.71
CA ILE A 47 21.68 -7.32 -1.54
C ILE A 47 21.34 -6.60 -0.23
N ARG A 48 22.28 -6.63 0.71
CA ARG A 48 22.24 -5.84 1.93
C ARG A 48 22.93 -4.53 1.64
N VAL A 49 22.15 -3.46 1.50
CA VAL A 49 22.70 -2.11 1.57
C VAL A 49 23.07 -1.87 3.04
N LEU A 50 24.37 -1.86 3.34
CA LEU A 50 24.97 -1.47 4.61
C LEU A 50 24.77 0.04 4.79
N GLY A 51 23.51 0.43 5.02
CA GLY A 51 23.11 1.82 4.89
C GLY A 51 21.89 2.23 5.70
N GLN A 52 20.76 1.48 5.74
CA GLN A 52 19.59 1.90 6.57
C GLN A 52 18.38 0.96 6.74
N ASN A 53 17.61 1.32 7.80
CA ASN A 53 16.24 1.00 8.24
C ASN A 53 15.89 -0.33 8.94
N ARG A 54 15.87 -0.28 10.28
CA ARG A 54 15.16 -1.20 11.19
C ARG A 54 13.78 -0.63 11.55
N GLY A 55 12.81 -0.83 10.67
CA GLY A 55 11.39 -0.83 11.00
C GLY A 55 10.92 -2.29 11.01
N LYS A 56 10.25 -2.73 12.07
CA LYS A 56 9.92 -4.12 12.43
C LYS A 56 9.63 -5.04 11.22
N SER A 57 10.52 -5.97 10.92
CA SER A 57 10.33 -7.36 11.33
C SER A 57 11.68 -8.06 11.48
N ALA A 58 12.11 -8.26 12.72
CA ALA A 58 13.22 -9.14 13.02
C ALA A 58 12.69 -10.39 13.71
N LEU A 59 12.83 -11.53 13.06
CA LEU A 59 12.97 -12.80 13.76
C LEU A 59 14.25 -12.67 14.60
N VAL A 60 14.09 -12.46 15.91
CA VAL A 60 15.22 -12.34 16.84
C VAL A 60 15.85 -13.72 17.04
N ARG A 61 17.05 -13.92 16.51
CA ARG A 61 17.94 -14.99 16.99
C ARG A 61 18.77 -14.42 18.15
N ARG A 62 18.75 -15.09 19.30
CA ARG A 62 19.44 -14.71 20.54
C ARG A 62 20.92 -14.39 20.27
N GLY A 63 21.35 -13.19 20.63
CA GLY A 63 22.75 -12.82 20.89
C GLY A 63 23.53 -12.25 19.70
N SER A 64 23.51 -10.93 19.51
CA SER A 64 24.68 -10.10 19.15
C SER A 64 24.27 -8.63 18.91
N LEU A 65 25.03 -7.74 19.56
CA LEU A 65 25.08 -6.27 19.54
C LEU A 65 23.92 -5.47 18.91
N SER A 66 23.18 -4.77 19.76
CA SER A 66 22.30 -3.65 19.38
C SER A 66 23.09 -2.35 19.30
N ILE A 67 23.48 -1.94 18.09
CA ILE A 67 23.80 -0.52 17.82
C ILE A 67 22.46 0.20 17.60
N PRO A 68 22.12 1.26 18.35
CA PRO A 68 20.86 1.99 18.14
C PRO A 68 20.90 2.75 16.81
N ALA A 69 20.07 2.34 15.85
CA ALA A 69 19.90 3.06 14.59
C ALA A 69 19.03 4.30 14.80
N LYS A 70 19.50 5.46 14.35
CA LYS A 70 18.77 6.74 14.41
C LYS A 70 17.76 6.76 13.26
N GLY A 71 16.47 6.97 13.55
CA GLY A 71 15.42 6.98 12.54
C GLY A 71 15.59 8.09 11.50
N PHE A 72 15.07 7.87 10.30
CA PHE A 72 15.02 8.88 9.25
C PHE A 72 14.10 10.03 9.60
N ARG A 73 14.50 11.24 9.20
CA ARG A 73 13.65 12.42 9.31
C ARG A 73 13.14 12.83 7.93
N ASN A 74 11.88 13.24 7.86
CA ASN A 74 11.35 13.86 6.65
C ASN A 74 12.23 15.04 6.22
N GLY A 75 12.58 15.11 4.94
CA GLY A 75 13.46 16.13 4.37
C GLY A 75 14.96 15.90 4.57
N GLN A 76 15.36 14.83 5.28
CA GLN A 76 16.77 14.47 5.42
C GLN A 76 17.38 14.18 4.04
N ARG A 77 18.56 14.74 3.78
CA ARG A 77 19.32 14.51 2.54
C ARG A 77 20.50 13.59 2.79
N PHE A 78 20.80 12.78 1.77
CA PHE A 78 21.97 11.93 1.68
C PHE A 78 22.60 12.16 0.32
N SER A 79 23.91 12.37 0.28
CA SER A 79 24.62 12.71 -0.95
C SER A 79 25.86 11.86 -1.09
N VAL A 80 26.11 11.44 -2.32
CA VAL A 80 27.36 10.86 -2.80
C VAL A 80 27.79 11.62 -4.06
N GLU A 81 28.94 11.29 -4.64
CA GLU A 81 29.32 11.87 -5.93
C GLU A 81 28.28 11.54 -7.00
N GLY A 82 27.70 12.59 -7.61
CA GLY A 82 26.73 12.47 -8.70
C GLY A 82 25.28 12.16 -8.30
N ALA A 83 24.96 12.01 -7.02
CA ALA A 83 23.59 11.74 -6.59
C ALA A 83 23.25 12.27 -5.19
N THR A 84 22.07 12.86 -5.08
CA THR A 84 21.47 13.35 -3.84
C THR A 84 20.06 12.79 -3.71
N ILE A 85 19.83 12.04 -2.64
CA ILE A 85 18.49 11.57 -2.28
C ILE A 85 17.94 12.36 -1.10
N ARG A 86 16.67 12.77 -1.20
CA ARG A 86 15.94 13.43 -0.13
C ARG A 86 14.78 12.58 0.35
N ALA A 87 14.77 12.29 1.65
CA ALA A 87 13.76 11.49 2.30
C ALA A 87 12.39 12.20 2.37
N VAL A 88 11.32 11.50 2.03
CA VAL A 88 9.93 11.96 2.09
C VAL A 88 9.14 10.94 2.90
N HIS A 89 8.79 11.29 4.15
CA HIS A 89 7.91 10.43 4.95
C HIS A 89 6.51 10.43 4.36
N SER A 90 6.01 9.25 4.02
CA SER A 90 4.81 9.06 3.21
C SER A 90 3.99 7.89 3.77
N PRO A 91 3.46 8.00 5.00
CA PRO A 91 2.75 6.90 5.65
C PRO A 91 1.43 6.55 4.95
N GLY A 92 0.94 5.34 5.19
CA GLY A 92 -0.37 4.87 4.75
C GLY A 92 -0.35 3.47 4.16
N HIS A 93 0.69 3.14 3.38
CA HIS A 93 1.03 1.73 3.10
C HIS A 93 1.55 1.04 4.37
N SER A 94 2.50 1.68 5.05
CA SER A 94 2.90 1.38 6.43
C SER A 94 3.07 2.68 7.20
N HIS A 95 3.13 2.61 8.53
CA HIS A 95 3.30 3.81 9.38
C HIS A 95 4.67 4.51 9.17
N ASP A 96 5.70 3.75 8.80
CA ASP A 96 7.09 4.19 8.63
C ASP A 96 7.53 4.27 7.16
N HIS A 97 6.58 4.18 6.23
CA HIS A 97 6.88 4.21 4.80
C HIS A 97 7.59 5.52 4.40
N MET A 98 8.68 5.37 3.65
CA MET A 98 9.51 6.47 3.14
C MET A 98 9.60 6.37 1.61
N CYS A 99 9.38 7.48 0.93
CA CYS A 99 9.81 7.68 -0.44
C CYS A 99 11.12 8.49 -0.45
N PHE A 100 11.84 8.47 -1.57
CA PHE A 100 13.05 9.27 -1.75
C PHE A 100 13.01 10.00 -3.09
N ILE A 101 13.40 11.26 -3.10
CA ILE A 101 13.55 12.04 -4.33
C ILE A 101 15.00 11.99 -4.73
N LEU A 102 15.29 11.56 -5.95
CA LEU A 102 16.59 11.73 -6.60
C LEU A 102 16.60 13.13 -7.23
N GLU A 103 17.32 14.06 -6.60
CA GLU A 103 17.21 15.49 -6.92
C GLU A 103 17.73 15.80 -8.34
N GLU A 104 18.80 15.12 -8.77
CA GLU A 104 19.44 15.32 -10.08
C GLU A 104 18.56 14.88 -11.26
N GLU A 105 17.67 13.91 -11.06
CA GLU A 105 16.79 13.37 -12.12
C GLU A 105 15.34 13.88 -12.03
N ASN A 106 15.02 14.68 -11.01
CA ASN A 106 13.64 15.02 -10.68
C ASN A 106 12.72 13.78 -10.65
N ALA A 107 13.21 12.72 -10.01
CA ALA A 107 12.56 11.41 -9.95
C ALA A 107 12.32 10.99 -8.51
N MET A 108 11.35 10.10 -8.30
CA MET A 108 10.99 9.61 -6.97
C MET A 108 11.06 8.08 -6.89
N PHE A 109 11.81 7.55 -5.94
CA PHE A 109 11.63 6.19 -5.47
C PHE A 109 10.34 6.13 -4.65
N THR A 110 9.29 5.55 -5.23
CA THR A 110 7.93 5.58 -4.68
C THR A 110 7.65 4.49 -3.66
N GLY A 111 8.55 3.50 -3.56
CA GLY A 111 8.37 2.34 -2.68
C GLY A 111 7.08 1.59 -3.03
N ASP A 112 6.32 1.22 -2.00
CA ASP A 112 5.04 0.54 -2.16
C ASP A 112 3.84 1.48 -2.20
N ASN A 113 4.02 2.80 -2.00
CA ASN A 113 2.90 3.75 -2.09
C ASN A 113 2.32 3.86 -3.51
N VAL A 114 3.18 3.85 -4.53
CA VAL A 114 2.79 3.89 -5.95
C VAL A 114 3.58 2.82 -6.68
N LEU A 115 2.85 1.87 -7.27
CA LEU A 115 3.42 0.74 -8.00
C LEU A 115 3.43 1.00 -9.51
N GLY A 116 4.37 0.38 -10.22
CA GLY A 116 4.45 0.45 -11.68
C GLY A 116 3.27 -0.24 -12.37
N HIS A 117 2.73 -1.27 -11.74
CA HIS A 117 1.53 -1.97 -12.20
C HIS A 117 0.56 -2.20 -11.03
N GLY A 118 -0.74 -2.18 -11.32
CA GLY A 118 -1.77 -2.34 -10.30
C GLY A 118 -1.86 -1.16 -9.33
N THR A 119 -2.37 -1.43 -8.12
CA THR A 119 -2.56 -0.46 -7.03
C THR A 119 -1.94 -0.99 -5.75
N SER A 120 -1.54 -0.09 -4.85
CA SER A 120 -0.95 -0.43 -3.56
C SER A 120 -1.98 -1.02 -2.58
N ALA A 121 -1.53 -1.95 -1.73
CA ALA A 121 -2.24 -2.30 -0.51
C ALA A 121 -2.08 -1.15 0.50
N VAL A 122 -3.17 -0.80 1.20
CA VAL A 122 -3.20 0.40 2.05
C VAL A 122 -3.67 0.01 3.44
N GLU A 123 -2.84 0.27 4.46
CA GLU A 123 -3.19 0.09 5.87
C GLU A 123 -4.10 1.20 6.38
N LEU A 124 -3.80 2.46 6.03
CA LEU A 124 -4.54 3.65 6.45
C LEU A 124 -4.80 4.56 5.26
N LEU A 125 -6.02 4.55 4.75
CA LEU A 125 -6.38 5.20 3.49
C LEU A 125 -6.31 6.73 3.57
N SER A 126 -6.71 7.32 4.70
CA SER A 126 -6.64 8.77 4.91
C SER A 126 -5.19 9.27 4.84
N LEU A 127 -4.28 8.60 5.57
CA LEU A 127 -2.85 8.90 5.53
C LEU A 127 -2.24 8.66 4.16
N TRP A 128 -2.56 7.54 3.50
CA TRP A 128 -2.04 7.22 2.18
C TRP A 128 -2.44 8.26 1.13
N MET A 129 -3.70 8.71 1.12
CA MET A 129 -4.14 9.75 0.20
C MET A 129 -3.47 11.10 0.49
N SER A 130 -3.24 11.44 1.76
CA SER A 130 -2.46 12.62 2.16
C SER A 130 -1.01 12.52 1.67
N SER A 131 -0.40 11.35 1.84
CA SER A 131 0.95 11.05 1.37
C SER A 131 1.09 11.16 -0.14
N LEU A 132 0.11 10.69 -0.92
CA LEU A 132 0.10 10.86 -2.37
C LEU A 132 0.03 12.32 -2.81
N ARG A 133 -0.80 13.14 -2.14
CA ARG A 133 -0.86 14.59 -2.42
C ARG A 133 0.48 15.25 -2.10
N LYS A 134 1.12 14.83 -1.00
CA LYS A 134 2.46 15.29 -0.65
C LYS A 134 3.51 14.85 -1.69
N MET A 135 3.48 13.59 -2.13
CA MET A 135 4.35 13.08 -3.20
C MET A 135 4.15 13.90 -4.49
N GLN A 136 2.91 14.17 -4.86
CA GLN A 136 2.57 14.99 -6.02
C GLN A 136 3.12 16.42 -5.93
N SER A 137 3.10 17.03 -4.73
CA SER A 137 3.61 18.39 -4.52
C SER A 137 5.11 18.55 -4.78
N HIS A 138 5.86 17.45 -4.86
CA HIS A 138 7.28 17.47 -5.20
C HIS A 138 7.56 17.55 -6.70
N ASN A 139 6.54 17.43 -7.57
CA ASN A 139 6.64 17.58 -9.03
C ASN A 139 7.69 16.69 -9.70
N CYS A 140 7.96 15.51 -9.12
CA CYS A 140 8.82 14.51 -9.75
C CYS A 140 8.12 13.95 -11.00
N ALA A 141 8.85 13.89 -12.11
CA ALA A 141 8.32 13.44 -13.39
C ALA A 141 8.24 11.91 -13.47
N VAL A 142 9.27 11.23 -12.97
CA VAL A 142 9.45 9.77 -13.06
C VAL A 142 9.34 9.13 -11.67
N GLY A 143 8.72 7.95 -11.62
CA GLY A 143 8.63 7.12 -10.43
C GLY A 143 9.39 5.80 -10.60
N TYR A 144 10.20 5.46 -9.60
CA TYR A 144 10.87 4.17 -9.45
C TYR A 144 10.18 3.36 -8.34
N PRO A 145 9.21 2.50 -8.67
CA PRO A 145 8.47 1.73 -7.68
C PRO A 145 9.30 0.55 -7.15
N ALA A 146 8.90 0.03 -5.99
CA ALA A 146 9.44 -1.24 -5.50
C ALA A 146 8.99 -2.43 -6.36
N HIS A 147 7.82 -2.32 -7.00
CA HIS A 147 7.23 -3.35 -7.84
C HIS A 147 6.66 -2.79 -9.14
N GLY A 148 6.83 -3.56 -10.21
CA GLY A 148 6.39 -3.20 -11.55
C GLY A 148 7.41 -2.35 -12.30
N GLU A 149 6.96 -1.79 -13.43
CA GLU A 149 7.80 -1.03 -14.35
C GLU A 149 8.03 0.41 -13.87
N VAL A 150 9.03 1.07 -14.46
CA VAL A 150 9.26 2.51 -14.24
C VAL A 150 8.02 3.30 -14.65
N ILE A 151 7.60 4.22 -13.78
CA ILE A 151 6.47 5.10 -14.03
C ILE A 151 7.01 6.34 -14.75
N THR A 152 6.76 6.44 -16.06
CA THR A 152 7.25 7.56 -16.89
C THR A 152 6.47 8.86 -16.73
N ASP A 153 5.23 8.78 -16.24
CA ASP A 153 4.39 9.92 -15.85
C ASP A 153 3.85 9.71 -14.43
N LEU A 154 4.69 10.03 -13.45
CA LEU A 154 4.36 9.89 -12.03
C LEU A 154 3.18 10.79 -11.62
N PRO A 155 3.06 12.06 -12.05
CA PRO A 155 1.90 12.88 -11.76
C PRO A 155 0.59 12.26 -12.24
N ALA A 156 0.52 11.74 -13.46
CA ALA A 156 -0.68 11.08 -13.98
C ALA A 156 -1.00 9.80 -13.21
N LYS A 157 0.02 8.99 -12.87
CA LYS A 157 -0.17 7.77 -12.08
C LYS A 157 -0.73 8.08 -10.69
N ILE A 158 -0.19 9.06 -9.98
CA ILE A 158 -0.69 9.50 -8.66
C ILE A 158 -2.14 10.01 -8.77
N ASN A 159 -2.45 10.82 -9.78
CA ASN A 159 -3.80 11.31 -10.03
C ASN A 159 -4.79 10.17 -10.27
N GLY A 160 -4.41 9.16 -11.04
CA GLY A 160 -5.22 7.97 -11.31
C GLY A 160 -5.54 7.19 -10.03
N GLU A 161 -4.53 6.96 -9.17
CA GLU A 161 -4.69 6.30 -7.87
C GLU A 161 -5.65 7.07 -6.95
N LEU A 162 -5.44 8.39 -6.79
CA LEU A 162 -6.32 9.26 -5.99
C LEU A 162 -7.76 9.26 -6.53
N ALA A 163 -7.93 9.37 -7.85
CA ALA A 163 -9.23 9.37 -8.49
C ALA A 163 -9.96 8.03 -8.28
N GLN A 164 -9.25 6.90 -8.34
CA GLN A 164 -9.81 5.58 -8.09
C GLN A 164 -10.33 5.44 -6.67
N LYS A 165 -9.56 5.87 -5.65
CA LYS A 165 -10.01 5.81 -4.25
C LYS A 165 -11.17 6.77 -3.97
N ALA A 166 -11.11 7.99 -4.48
CA ALA A 166 -12.20 8.95 -4.37
C ALA A 166 -13.49 8.46 -5.06
N ARG A 167 -13.37 7.75 -6.19
CA ARG A 167 -14.52 7.10 -6.84
C ARG A 167 -15.11 6.02 -5.93
N ARG A 168 -14.28 5.22 -5.26
CA ARG A 168 -14.76 4.19 -4.33
C ARG A 168 -15.52 4.79 -3.16
N GLU A 169 -15.02 5.86 -2.56
CA GLU A 169 -15.72 6.61 -1.50
C GLU A 169 -17.12 7.04 -1.95
N ARG A 170 -17.23 7.64 -3.14
CA ARG A 170 -18.52 8.04 -3.71
C ARG A 170 -19.47 6.86 -3.89
N GLN A 171 -18.98 5.72 -4.37
CA GLN A 171 -19.79 4.51 -4.55
C GLN A 171 -20.33 3.97 -3.22
N VAL A 172 -19.50 3.99 -2.16
CA VAL A 172 -19.92 3.60 -0.80
C VAL A 172 -21.03 4.52 -0.30
N LEU A 173 -20.85 5.84 -0.39
CA LEU A 173 -21.83 6.82 0.07
C LEU A 173 -23.16 6.71 -0.71
N GLN A 174 -23.09 6.53 -2.03
CA GLN A 174 -24.26 6.35 -2.88
C GLN A 174 -25.03 5.08 -2.51
N THR A 175 -24.33 3.97 -2.26
CA THR A 175 -24.96 2.70 -1.87
C THR A 175 -25.62 2.81 -0.50
N LEU A 176 -24.95 3.40 0.49
CA LEU A 176 -25.55 3.64 1.82
C LEU A 176 -26.79 4.54 1.72
N SER A 177 -26.73 5.59 0.89
CA SER A 177 -27.87 6.49 0.65
C SER A 177 -29.05 5.77 0.01
N ARG A 178 -28.78 4.86 -0.93
CA ARG A 178 -29.80 4.01 -1.57
C ARG A 178 -30.47 3.09 -0.56
N ILE A 179 -29.69 2.34 0.22
CA ILE A 179 -30.19 1.43 1.26
C ILE A 179 -31.05 2.19 2.28
N LYS A 180 -30.58 3.35 2.73
CA LYS A 180 -31.32 4.20 3.67
C LYS A 180 -32.68 4.64 3.13
N ARG A 181 -32.79 4.96 1.83
CA ARG A 181 -34.08 5.31 1.20
C ARG A 181 -35.01 4.10 1.12
N GLU A 182 -34.49 2.95 0.69
CA GLU A 182 -35.26 1.70 0.58
C GLU A 182 -35.83 1.27 1.95
N GLU A 183 -35.01 1.32 3.00
CA GLU A 183 -35.41 0.96 4.37
C GLU A 183 -36.39 1.97 4.98
N ARG A 184 -36.23 3.28 4.72
CA ARG A 184 -37.21 4.30 5.12
C ARG A 184 -38.57 4.06 4.46
N SER A 185 -38.60 3.79 3.16
CA SER A 185 -39.84 3.48 2.43
C SER A 185 -40.53 2.21 2.92
N ALA A 186 -39.76 1.24 3.43
CA ALA A 186 -40.27 0.02 4.04
C ALA A 186 -40.68 0.17 5.52
N GLY A 187 -40.52 1.36 6.13
CA GLY A 187 -40.77 1.60 7.55
C GLY A 187 -39.74 0.97 8.49
N ARG A 188 -38.55 0.61 7.99
CA ARG A 188 -37.52 -0.17 8.71
C ARG A 188 -36.30 0.69 9.09
N GLY A 189 -36.47 1.63 10.01
CA GLY A 189 -35.34 2.28 10.72
C GLY A 189 -34.31 3.04 9.85
N LYS A 190 -33.07 3.17 10.36
CA LYS A 190 -31.99 4.00 9.77
C LYS A 190 -31.28 3.40 8.54
N GLY A 191 -31.56 2.15 8.18
CA GLY A 191 -30.89 1.44 7.08
C GLY A 191 -29.40 1.12 7.30
N SER A 192 -29.01 0.74 8.53
CA SER A 192 -27.63 0.31 8.84
C SER A 192 -27.29 -1.07 8.22
N VAL A 193 -26.07 -1.26 7.72
CA VAL A 193 -25.60 -2.51 7.09
C VAL A 193 -24.22 -2.94 7.55
N THR A 194 -23.95 -4.26 7.55
CA THR A 194 -22.56 -4.76 7.73
C THR A 194 -21.72 -4.47 6.49
N VAL A 195 -20.39 -4.57 6.62
CA VAL A 195 -19.47 -4.42 5.48
C VAL A 195 -19.78 -5.45 4.39
N LYS A 196 -20.02 -6.72 4.76
CA LYS A 196 -20.44 -7.78 3.85
C LYS A 196 -21.72 -7.43 3.08
N GLN A 197 -22.76 -6.96 3.77
CA GLN A 197 -24.01 -6.52 3.13
C GLN A 197 -23.79 -5.36 2.17
N LEU A 198 -22.92 -4.41 2.53
CA LEU A 198 -22.57 -3.28 1.68
C LEU A 198 -21.80 -3.72 0.42
N VAL A 199 -20.82 -4.62 0.56
CA VAL A 199 -20.06 -5.17 -0.58
C VAL A 199 -20.99 -5.92 -1.53
N THR A 200 -21.87 -6.78 -1.00
CA THR A 200 -22.92 -7.44 -1.79
C THR A 200 -23.80 -6.41 -2.52
N ALA A 201 -24.25 -5.36 -1.84
CA ALA A 201 -25.08 -4.32 -2.47
C ALA A 201 -24.34 -3.51 -3.55
N MET A 202 -23.01 -3.45 -3.48
CA MET A 202 -22.16 -2.73 -4.45
C MET A 202 -21.77 -3.58 -5.66
N HIS A 203 -21.65 -4.90 -5.50
CA HIS A 203 -21.02 -5.77 -6.49
C HIS A 203 -21.88 -6.98 -6.92
N GLY A 204 -23.03 -7.20 -6.28
CA GLY A 204 -23.88 -8.36 -6.50
C GLY A 204 -23.44 -9.58 -5.66
N ASP A 205 -24.23 -10.65 -5.76
CA ASP A 205 -24.05 -11.89 -5.00
C ASP A 205 -23.14 -12.91 -5.70
N GLU A 206 -22.81 -12.69 -6.98
CA GLU A 206 -22.04 -13.63 -7.80
C GLU A 206 -20.51 -13.51 -7.62
N LEU A 207 -20.05 -12.73 -6.65
CA LEU A 207 -18.63 -12.62 -6.35
C LEU A 207 -18.10 -13.89 -5.70
N ASP A 208 -16.93 -14.32 -6.15
CA ASP A 208 -16.13 -15.32 -5.46
C ASP A 208 -15.94 -14.94 -3.98
N SER A 209 -16.20 -15.89 -3.09
CA SER A 209 -16.20 -15.64 -1.64
C SER A 209 -14.83 -15.25 -1.11
N GLU A 210 -13.75 -15.80 -1.69
CA GLU A 210 -12.38 -15.51 -1.28
C GLU A 210 -11.99 -14.08 -1.68
N VAL A 211 -12.31 -13.66 -2.90
CA VAL A 211 -12.09 -12.27 -3.36
C VAL A 211 -12.87 -11.28 -2.50
N ARG A 212 -14.12 -11.61 -2.15
CA ARG A 212 -14.95 -10.76 -1.29
C ARG A 212 -14.31 -10.59 0.09
N GLU A 213 -13.97 -11.69 0.75
CA GLU A 213 -13.54 -11.69 2.15
C GLU A 213 -12.09 -11.23 2.34
N LEU A 214 -11.20 -11.53 1.40
CA LEU A 214 -9.78 -11.19 1.52
C LEU A 214 -9.40 -9.83 0.90
N ALA A 215 -10.18 -9.30 -0.04
CA ALA A 215 -9.83 -8.06 -0.73
C ALA A 215 -10.89 -6.97 -0.61
N LEU A 216 -12.15 -7.25 -0.96
CA LEU A 216 -13.18 -6.21 -1.03
C LEU A 216 -13.67 -5.77 0.34
N GLU A 217 -14.00 -6.70 1.24
CA GLU A 217 -14.49 -6.35 2.58
C GLU A 217 -13.45 -5.55 3.38
N PRO A 218 -12.16 -5.95 3.48
CA PRO A 218 -11.15 -5.16 4.17
C PRO A 218 -10.98 -3.76 3.57
N PHE A 219 -10.97 -3.65 2.24
CA PHE A 219 -10.82 -2.36 1.57
C PHE A 219 -12.04 -1.45 1.78
N ILE A 220 -13.27 -2.00 1.74
CA ILE A 220 -14.48 -1.22 2.02
C ILE A 220 -14.57 -0.82 3.49
N ASP A 221 -14.14 -1.66 4.44
CA ASP A 221 -14.05 -1.26 5.84
C ASP A 221 -13.10 -0.07 6.03
N GLU A 222 -11.95 -0.09 5.34
CA GLU A 222 -11.00 1.02 5.40
C GLU A 222 -11.56 2.31 4.77
N VAL A 223 -12.28 2.20 3.65
CA VAL A 223 -13.02 3.34 3.07
C VAL A 223 -14.04 3.89 4.06
N LEU A 224 -14.77 3.03 4.78
CA LEU A 224 -15.76 3.45 5.78
C LEU A 224 -15.10 4.12 6.99
N ARG A 225 -13.95 3.64 7.46
CA ARG A 225 -13.17 4.28 8.53
C ARG A 225 -12.76 5.68 8.14
N LYS A 226 -12.15 5.84 6.96
CA LYS A 226 -11.82 7.17 6.43
C LYS A 226 -13.05 8.08 6.32
N LEU A 227 -14.17 7.58 5.81
CA LEU A 227 -15.40 8.38 5.70
C LEU A 227 -15.97 8.76 7.06
N ALA A 228 -15.75 7.97 8.11
CA ALA A 228 -16.14 8.31 9.47
C ALA A 228 -15.22 9.34 10.11
N GLU A 229 -13.91 9.32 9.80
CA GLU A 229 -12.99 10.41 10.17
C GLU A 229 -13.42 11.76 9.54
N GLU A 230 -14.15 11.71 8.43
CA GLU A 230 -14.72 12.87 7.74
C GLU A 230 -16.19 13.14 8.10
N ASP A 231 -16.73 12.50 9.14
CA ASP A 231 -18.11 12.62 9.63
C ASP A 231 -19.22 12.30 8.60
N LYS A 232 -18.89 11.62 7.49
CA LYS A 232 -19.86 11.30 6.41
C LYS A 232 -20.66 10.03 6.69
N VAL A 233 -20.09 9.12 7.47
CA VAL A 233 -20.73 7.86 7.88
C VAL A 233 -20.51 7.63 9.36
N ALA A 234 -21.38 6.86 9.98
CA ALA A 234 -21.24 6.41 11.36
C ALA A 234 -21.58 4.93 11.45
N PHE A 235 -21.30 4.33 12.61
CA PHE A 235 -21.66 2.95 12.88
C PHE A 235 -22.38 2.79 14.22
N GLU A 236 -23.16 1.72 14.31
CA GLU A 236 -23.79 1.25 15.55
C GLU A 236 -23.44 -0.23 15.76
N LEU A 237 -23.46 -0.67 17.02
CA LEU A 237 -23.36 -2.07 17.37
C LEU A 237 -24.77 -2.63 17.56
N ARG A 238 -25.16 -3.62 16.77
CA ARG A 238 -26.43 -4.35 16.95
C ARG A 238 -26.14 -5.83 17.07
N ARG A 239 -26.57 -6.42 18.19
CA ARG A 239 -26.33 -7.85 18.50
C ARG A 239 -24.85 -8.27 18.36
N GLY A 240 -23.94 -7.38 18.73
CA GLY A 240 -22.49 -7.61 18.64
C GLY A 240 -21.87 -7.33 17.27
N GLU A 241 -22.65 -7.01 16.24
CA GLU A 241 -22.14 -6.71 14.90
C GLU A 241 -22.05 -5.20 14.66
N LYS A 242 -20.94 -4.76 14.06
CA LYS A 242 -20.74 -3.39 13.59
C LYS A 242 -21.54 -3.16 12.31
N ARG A 243 -22.40 -2.15 12.31
CA ARG A 243 -23.27 -1.79 11.19
C ARG A 243 -23.12 -0.31 10.87
N TRP A 244 -22.86 -0.02 9.60
CA TRP A 244 -22.57 1.31 9.08
C TRP A 244 -23.82 1.96 8.46
N PHE A 245 -23.94 3.28 8.57
CA PHE A 245 -24.99 4.07 7.94
C PHE A 245 -24.47 5.46 7.54
N GLY A 246 -25.08 6.04 6.51
CA GLY A 246 -24.78 7.40 6.07
C GLY A 246 -25.38 8.46 6.99
N VAL A 247 -24.59 9.48 7.32
CA VAL A 247 -25.01 10.65 8.10
C VAL A 247 -25.50 11.72 7.13
N ASP A 248 -26.67 12.31 7.41
CA ASP A 248 -27.14 13.47 6.64
C ASP A 248 -26.48 14.70 7.26
N PHE A 249 -25.80 15.51 6.46
CA PHE A 249 -25.44 16.86 6.89
C PHE A 249 -26.72 17.71 6.78
N THR A 250 -27.08 18.36 7.89
CA THR A 250 -28.15 19.37 7.91
C THR A 250 -27.57 20.72 7.54
#